data_AF-A0A510UXR7-F1
#
_entry.id   AF-A0A510UXR7-F1
#
_cell.length_a   1.000
_cell.length_b   1.000
_cell.length_c   1.000
_cell.angle_alpha   90.00
_cell.angle_beta   90.00
_cell.angle_gamma   90.00
#
_symmetry.space_group_name_H-M   'P 1'
#
loop_
_entity.id
_entity.type
_entity.pdbx_description
1 polymer ?
#
loop_
_entity_poly.entity_id
_entity_poly.type
_entity_poly.pdbx_seq_one_letter_code
_entity_poly.pdbx_strand_id
1 'polypeptide(L)'
;MTSRLTVAASVAIAIYRELDDDYVGLWVLAWHVRRALPQVSDNDVRDISAAVLEALVGRDAALGTLDEATGLFYPWDADAAVAVAMSAWRDLGRDPNIGEIGWLALTS
;
A
#
# COMPACT_ATOMS: atom_id res chain seq x y z
N MET A 1 -21.97 1.99 11.18
CA MET A 1 -20.97 2.67 10.32
C MET A 1 -19.59 2.20 10.73
N THR A 2 -18.86 1.55 9.82
CA THR A 2 -17.45 1.22 10.07
C THR A 2 -16.62 2.50 9.94
N SER A 3 -15.82 2.83 10.95
CA SER A 3 -14.99 4.04 10.92
C SER A 3 -13.80 3.86 9.96
N ARG A 4 -13.28 4.98 9.40
CA ARG A 4 -12.08 4.95 8.54
C ARG A 4 -10.87 4.35 9.24
N LEU A 5 -10.71 4.64 10.53
CA LEU A 5 -9.64 4.08 11.37
C LEU A 5 -9.77 2.55 11.49
N THR A 6 -10.99 2.05 11.71
CA THR A 6 -11.26 0.60 11.77
C THR A 6 -10.93 -0.07 10.44
N VAL A 7 -11.25 0.58 9.32
CA VAL A 7 -10.90 0.09 7.98
C VAL A 7 -9.40 0.08 7.79
N ALA A 8 -8.70 1.19 8.04
CA ALA A 8 -7.24 1.28 7.92
C ALA A 8 -6.54 0.17 8.74
N ALA A 9 -6.92 0.00 10.01
CA ALA A 9 -6.36 -1.05 10.86
C ALA A 9 -6.64 -2.46 10.31
N SER A 10 -7.86 -2.71 9.83
CA SER A 10 -8.23 -4.02 9.27
C SER A 10 -7.48 -4.33 7.98
N VAL A 11 -7.31 -3.32 7.11
CA VAL A 11 -6.53 -3.44 5.87
C VAL A 11 -5.06 -3.66 6.19
N ALA A 12 -4.46 -2.87 7.09
CA ALA A 12 -3.07 -3.07 7.49
C ALA A 12 -2.81 -4.49 8.01
N ILE A 13 -3.71 -5.05 8.83
CA ILE A 13 -3.61 -6.45 9.30
C ILE A 13 -3.71 -7.45 8.14
N ALA A 14 -4.60 -7.23 7.17
CA ALA A 14 -4.75 -8.10 6.02
C ALA A 14 -3.49 -8.09 5.15
N ILE A 15 -2.98 -6.90 4.80
CA ILE A 15 -1.76 -6.73 4.03
C ILE A 15 -0.56 -7.33 4.75
N TYR A 16 -0.42 -7.08 6.05
CA TYR A 16 0.70 -7.62 6.83
C TYR A 16 0.75 -9.15 6.84
N ARG A 17 -0.42 -9.82 6.79
CA ARG A 17 -0.47 -11.28 6.66
C ARG A 17 -0.08 -11.75 5.27
N GLU A 18 -0.53 -11.05 4.23
CA GLU A 18 -0.13 -11.35 2.85
C GLU A 18 1.40 -11.19 2.66
N LEU A 19 2.00 -10.23 3.36
CA LEU A 19 3.44 -9.96 3.34
C LEU A 19 4.32 -11.06 3.97
N ASP A 20 3.74 -11.96 4.76
CA ASP A 20 4.46 -13.13 5.30
C ASP A 20 4.69 -14.19 4.20
N ASP A 21 3.83 -14.19 3.17
CA ASP A 21 3.85 -15.17 2.07
C ASP A 21 4.42 -14.60 0.76
N ASP A 22 4.17 -13.31 0.44
CA ASP A 22 4.50 -12.72 -0.87
C ASP A 22 4.72 -11.19 -0.83
N TYR A 23 5.26 -10.65 -1.92
CA TYR A 23 5.27 -9.20 -2.18
C TYR A 23 3.87 -8.68 -2.44
N VAL A 24 3.54 -7.51 -1.89
CA VAL A 24 2.20 -6.92 -2.07
C VAL A 24 2.29 -5.63 -2.88
N GLY A 25 1.65 -5.61 -4.05
CA GLY A 25 1.57 -4.41 -4.90
C GLY A 25 0.63 -3.35 -4.32
N LEU A 26 0.91 -2.06 -4.56
CA LEU A 26 0.11 -0.96 -3.98
C LEU A 26 -1.38 -0.98 -4.39
N TRP A 27 -1.71 -1.53 -5.56
CA TRP A 27 -3.09 -1.72 -6.01
C TRP A 27 -3.96 -2.54 -5.05
N VAL A 28 -3.34 -3.44 -4.29
CA VAL A 28 -4.05 -4.29 -3.32
C VAL A 28 -4.63 -3.46 -2.18
N LEU A 29 -3.98 -2.35 -1.79
CA LEU A 29 -4.51 -1.43 -0.77
C LEU A 29 -5.82 -0.79 -1.24
N ALA A 30 -5.84 -0.27 -2.46
CA ALA A 30 -7.03 0.36 -3.03
C ALA A 30 -8.19 -0.65 -3.09
N TRP A 31 -7.90 -1.88 -3.51
CA TRP A 31 -8.86 -2.97 -3.58
C TRP A 31 -9.47 -3.29 -2.21
N HIS A 32 -8.64 -3.49 -1.18
CA HIS A 32 -9.12 -3.78 0.18
C HIS A 32 -9.93 -2.61 0.76
N VAL A 33 -9.50 -1.37 0.56
CA VAL A 33 -10.22 -0.18 1.05
C VAL A 33 -11.59 -0.06 0.38
N ARG A 34 -11.68 -0.19 -0.94
CA ARG A 34 -12.98 -0.12 -1.65
C ARG A 34 -13.88 -1.29 -1.31
N ARG A 35 -13.33 -2.48 -1.10
CA ARG A 35 -14.12 -3.64 -0.65
C ARG A 35 -14.74 -3.40 0.73
N ALA A 36 -14.02 -2.75 1.64
CA ALA A 36 -14.51 -2.40 2.96
C ALA A 36 -15.48 -1.20 2.95
N LEU A 37 -15.28 -0.25 2.04
CA LEU A 37 -16.10 0.96 1.89
C LEU A 37 -16.49 1.19 0.42
N PRO A 38 -17.52 0.52 -0.13
CA PRO A 38 -17.80 0.57 -1.57
C PRO A 38 -18.16 1.94 -2.16
N GLN A 39 -18.56 2.89 -1.32
CA GLN A 39 -18.99 4.24 -1.72
C GLN A 39 -17.99 5.33 -1.27
N VAL A 40 -16.77 4.94 -0.92
CA VAL A 40 -15.70 5.87 -0.50
C VAL A 40 -15.18 6.67 -1.71
N SER A 41 -14.85 7.94 -1.49
CA SER A 41 -14.28 8.79 -2.54
C SER A 41 -12.83 8.42 -2.83
N ASP A 42 -12.32 8.73 -4.03
CA ASP A 42 -10.94 8.44 -4.41
C ASP A 42 -9.91 9.14 -3.51
N ASN A 43 -10.23 10.34 -3.02
CA ASN A 43 -9.40 11.04 -2.04
C ASN A 43 -9.34 10.26 -0.73
N ASP A 44 -10.49 9.78 -0.24
CA ASP A 44 -10.54 9.01 0.99
C ASP A 44 -9.86 7.63 0.83
N VAL A 45 -9.91 7.00 -0.35
CA VAL A 45 -9.12 5.78 -0.63
C VAL A 45 -7.63 6.05 -0.44
N ARG A 46 -7.14 7.15 -1.03
CA ARG A 46 -5.72 7.54 -0.92
C ARG A 46 -5.34 7.87 0.52
N ASP A 47 -6.16 8.63 1.24
CA ASP A 47 -5.87 9.01 2.63
C ASP A 47 -5.83 7.78 3.56
N ILE A 48 -6.78 6.84 3.40
CA ILE A 48 -6.79 5.58 4.15
C ILE A 48 -5.57 4.73 3.78
N SER A 49 -5.23 4.65 2.48
CA SER A 49 -4.09 3.88 2.01
C SER A 49 -2.76 4.45 2.49
N ALA A 50 -2.63 5.79 2.57
CA ALA A 50 -1.46 6.44 3.15
C ALA A 50 -1.28 6.05 4.62
N ALA A 51 -2.35 6.11 5.42
CA ALA A 51 -2.31 5.70 6.83
C ALA A 51 -1.95 4.21 6.99
N VAL A 52 -2.41 3.34 6.09
CA VAL A 52 -2.01 1.92 6.05
C VAL A 52 -0.52 1.78 5.75
N LEU A 53 0.00 2.48 4.74
CA LEU A 53 1.41 2.43 4.37
C LEU A 53 2.30 2.93 5.51
N GLU A 54 1.96 4.05 6.15
CA GLU A 54 2.70 4.57 7.31
C GLU A 54 2.74 3.54 8.45
N ALA A 55 1.62 2.88 8.74
CA ALA A 55 1.56 1.86 9.79
C ALA A 55 2.40 0.61 9.48
N LEU A 56 2.43 0.17 8.22
CA LEU A 56 3.22 -0.97 7.78
C LEU A 56 4.72 -0.65 7.78
N VAL A 57 5.10 0.49 7.21
CA VAL A 57 6.50 0.94 7.16
C VAL A 57 7.05 1.24 8.54
N GLY A 58 6.24 1.83 9.43
CA GLY A 58 6.64 2.09 10.81
C GLY A 58 6.83 0.83 11.67
N ARG A 59 6.47 -0.36 11.17
CA ARG A 59 6.67 -1.64 11.85
C ARG A 59 7.93 -2.34 11.36
N ASP A 60 7.98 -2.72 10.09
CA ASP A 60 9.02 -3.56 9.47
C ASP A 60 8.78 -3.85 7.96
N ALA A 61 7.80 -3.19 7.33
CA ALA A 61 7.63 -3.30 5.88
C ALA A 61 8.52 -2.27 5.16
N ALA A 62 9.13 -2.65 4.05
CA ALA A 62 9.74 -1.73 3.11
C ALA A 62 8.84 -1.50 1.90
N LEU A 63 8.84 -0.28 1.39
CA LEU A 63 8.29 0.06 0.08
C LEU A 63 9.43 0.10 -0.94
N GLY A 64 9.19 -0.39 -2.14
CA GLY A 64 10.25 -0.50 -3.12
C GLY A 64 9.79 -0.86 -4.52
N THR A 65 10.78 -1.10 -5.37
CA THR A 65 10.59 -1.60 -6.72
C THR A 65 10.87 -3.09 -6.74
N LEU A 66 9.91 -3.88 -7.24
CA LEU A 66 10.14 -5.28 -7.58
C LEU A 66 10.52 -5.36 -9.06
N ASP A 67 11.71 -5.87 -9.35
CA ASP A 67 12.12 -6.14 -10.72
C ASP A 67 11.51 -7.47 -11.18
N GLU A 68 10.50 -7.39 -12.06
CA GLU A 68 9.77 -8.56 -12.55
C GLU A 68 10.65 -9.54 -13.36
N ALA A 69 11.77 -9.08 -13.93
CA ALA A 69 12.67 -9.94 -14.69
C ALA A 69 13.58 -10.77 -13.78
N THR A 70 13.99 -10.21 -12.64
CA THR A 70 14.92 -10.86 -11.71
C THR A 70 14.26 -11.40 -10.45
N GLY A 71 13.04 -10.96 -10.13
CA GLY A 71 12.35 -11.24 -8.87
C GLY A 71 12.97 -10.54 -7.67
N LEU A 72 13.90 -9.60 -7.88
CA LEU A 72 14.60 -8.91 -6.80
C LEU A 72 13.84 -7.66 -6.35
N PHE A 73 13.71 -7.52 -5.04
CA PHE A 73 13.12 -6.34 -4.42
C PHE A 73 14.20 -5.31 -4.04
N TYR A 74 13.99 -4.07 -4.47
CA TYR A 74 14.86 -2.94 -4.19
C TYR A 74 14.12 -1.92 -3.30
N PRO A 75 14.40 -1.91 -1.98
CA PRO A 75 13.76 -0.97 -1.07
C PRO A 75 14.12 0.47 -1.44
N TRP A 76 13.12 1.35 -1.38
CA TRP A 76 13.33 2.79 -1.44
C TRP A 76 13.81 3.32 -0.09
N ASP A 77 14.23 4.58 -0.07
CA ASP A 77 14.55 5.30 1.17
C ASP A 77 13.32 5.34 2.09
N ALA A 78 13.45 4.75 3.29
CA ALA A 78 12.36 4.60 4.24
C ALA A 78 11.71 5.94 4.63
N ASP A 79 12.52 7.01 4.74
CA ASP A 79 12.04 8.33 5.16
C ASP A 79 11.20 9.02 4.07
N ALA A 80 11.38 8.63 2.80
CA ALA A 80 10.70 9.22 1.65
C ALA A 80 9.69 8.27 0.98
N ALA A 81 9.77 6.96 1.25
CA ALA A 81 9.09 5.91 0.52
C ALA A 81 7.57 6.13 0.41
N VAL A 82 6.90 6.41 1.53
CA VAL A 82 5.45 6.65 1.55
C VAL A 82 5.09 7.91 0.76
N ALA A 83 5.84 9.00 0.94
CA ALA A 83 5.61 10.26 0.24
C ALA A 83 5.77 10.09 -1.29
N VAL A 84 6.80 9.36 -1.73
CA VAL A 84 7.04 9.02 -3.14
C VAL A 84 5.87 8.21 -3.71
N ALA A 85 5.46 7.14 -3.04
CA ALA A 85 4.33 6.31 -3.46
C ALA A 85 3.03 7.13 -3.59
N MET A 86 2.71 7.93 -2.57
CA MET A 86 1.46 8.71 -2.56
C MET A 86 1.47 9.84 -3.59
N SER A 87 2.65 10.42 -3.90
CA SER A 87 2.79 11.36 -5.02
C SER A 87 2.53 10.66 -6.35
N ALA A 88 3.19 9.51 -6.59
CA ALA A 88 3.00 8.74 -7.82
C ALA A 88 1.54 8.29 -8.00
N TRP A 89 0.88 7.86 -6.93
CA TRP A 89 -0.56 7.54 -6.96
C TRP A 89 -1.38 8.76 -7.35
N ARG A 90 -1.13 9.92 -6.74
CA ARG A 90 -1.85 11.15 -7.07
C ARG A 90 -1.69 11.51 -8.54
N ASP A 91 -0.49 11.37 -9.08
CA ASP A 91 -0.18 11.68 -10.48
C ASP A 91 -0.90 10.74 -11.47
N LEU A 92 -1.24 9.50 -11.08
CA LEU A 92 -2.07 8.61 -11.90
C LEU A 92 -3.50 9.14 -12.08
N GLY A 93 -4.03 9.91 -11.12
CA GLY A 93 -5.42 10.38 -11.14
C GLY A 93 -6.49 9.28 -10.99
N ARG A 94 -6.09 8.03 -10.75
CA ARG A 94 -6.94 6.84 -10.56
C ARG A 94 -6.30 5.88 -9.55
N ASP A 95 -6.97 4.77 -9.25
CA ASP A 95 -6.35 3.66 -8.52
C ASP A 95 -5.26 2.99 -9.38
N PRO A 96 -4.15 2.54 -8.76
CA PRO A 96 -3.12 1.78 -9.45
C PRO A 96 -3.64 0.40 -9.87
N ASN A 97 -3.09 -0.10 -10.97
CA ASN A 97 -3.22 -1.47 -11.44
C ASN A 97 -2.04 -2.31 -10.93
N ILE A 98 -2.08 -3.62 -11.22
CA ILE A 98 -0.98 -4.53 -10.94
C ILE A 98 0.34 -4.03 -11.55
N GLY A 99 1.42 -4.09 -10.77
CA GLY A 99 2.76 -3.63 -11.17
C GLY A 99 2.97 -2.11 -11.14
N GLU A 100 1.94 -1.30 -10.88
CA GLU A 100 2.09 0.16 -10.86
C GLU A 100 2.55 0.67 -9.48
N ILE A 101 3.28 1.80 -9.52
CA ILE A 101 3.84 2.54 -8.38
C ILE A 101 4.94 1.79 -7.64
N GLY A 102 4.64 0.67 -6.99
CA GLY A 102 5.60 -0.05 -6.16
C GLY A 102 5.01 -1.26 -5.45
N TRP A 103 5.85 -1.84 -4.61
CA TRP A 103 5.59 -3.08 -3.89
C TRP A 103 6.00 -2.94 -2.42
N LEU A 104 5.33 -3.69 -1.57
CA LEU A 104 5.65 -3.89 -0.15
C LEU A 104 6.36 -5.24 0.01
N ALA A 105 7.32 -5.30 0.93
CA ALA A 105 8.01 -6.51 1.37
C ALA A 105 8.33 -6.42 2.87
N LEU A 106 8.40 -7.53 3.60
CA LEU A 106 8.99 -7.53 4.95
C LEU A 106 10.52 -7.42 4.84
N THR A 107 11.12 -6.56 5.67
CA THR A 107 12.57 -6.54 5.84
C THR A 107 12.96 -7.58 6.88
N SER A 108 13.65 -8.65 6.45
CA SER A 108 14.22 -9.67 7.35
C SER A 108 15.34 -9.12 8.22
#